data_AF-A0A7S1YCU5-F1
#
_entry.id   AF-A0A7S1YCU5-F1
#
_cell.length_a   1.000
_cell.length_b   1.000
_cell.length_c   1.000
_cell.angle_alpha   90.00
_cell.angle_beta   90.00
_cell.angle_gamma   90.00
#
_symmetry.space_group_name_H-M   'P 1'
#
loop_
_entity.id
_entity.type
_entity.pdbx_description
1 polymer ?
#
loop_
_entity_poly.entity_id
_entity_poly.type
_entity_poly.pdbx_seq_one_letter_code
_entity_poly.pdbx_strand_id
1 'polypeptide(L)'
;RVQAQCTLACFYTHLDQPQHQCLDILIDSYDLGMRVGETHYALLSALAYVSNYTYIGLPFGPVVADIRGFDENFKQYGQTLLSHNLGCHHQYSLNMMGEASNPAILDGDALNSSQLLSKANKMSTQVYYDCSLILAILFGSPSEGAQFANLVCSMHDVDGTGFYAPFVRMLVGIAYLRMARHTGHHRRYVRNMKRRCFRFFKFWMKHNVFNVQHKYLLLQAELLTVDRHVDVDRARQMYSKAIVV
;
A
#
# COMPACT_ATOMS: atom_id res chain seq x y z
N ARG A 1 -12.29 -8.05 22.87
CA ARG A 1 -13.17 -7.31 21.90
C ARG A 1 -12.34 -6.53 20.90
N VAL A 2 -11.34 -5.78 21.37
CA VAL A 2 -10.43 -4.96 20.56
C VAL A 2 -9.72 -5.80 19.49
N GLN A 3 -9.13 -6.93 19.88
CA GLN A 3 -8.53 -7.88 18.93
C GLN A 3 -9.46 -8.25 17.77
N ALA A 4 -10.73 -8.54 18.05
CA ALA A 4 -11.70 -8.94 17.05
C ALA A 4 -12.00 -7.78 16.07
N GLN A 5 -12.18 -6.55 16.59
CA GLN A 5 -12.41 -5.37 15.76
C GLN A 5 -11.19 -5.08 14.86
N CYS A 6 -9.99 -5.07 15.44
CA CYS A 6 -8.73 -4.91 14.69
C CYS A 6 -8.61 -5.96 13.57
N THR A 7 -8.84 -7.24 13.90
CA THR A 7 -8.71 -8.34 12.93
C THR A 7 -9.75 -8.24 11.83
N LEU A 8 -11.01 -7.96 12.18
CA LEU A 8 -12.11 -7.80 11.24
C LEU A 8 -11.80 -6.70 10.22
N ALA A 9 -11.43 -5.50 10.70
CA ALA A 9 -11.14 -4.37 9.83
C ALA A 9 -9.90 -4.62 8.94
N CYS A 10 -8.85 -5.25 9.47
CA CYS A 10 -7.62 -5.52 8.73
C CYS A 10 -7.79 -6.55 7.61
N PHE A 11 -8.59 -7.61 7.84
CA PHE A 11 -8.56 -8.80 7.00
C PHE A 11 -9.88 -9.18 6.35
N TYR A 12 -11.02 -8.65 6.84
CA TYR A 12 -12.33 -9.15 6.43
C TYR A 12 -13.29 -8.05 5.95
N THR A 13 -13.44 -6.94 6.67
CA THR A 13 -14.41 -5.88 6.31
C THR A 13 -14.16 -5.32 4.91
N HIS A 14 -12.90 -5.13 4.52
CA HIS A 14 -12.57 -4.64 3.18
C HIS A 14 -12.86 -5.68 2.08
N LEU A 15 -13.21 -6.92 2.41
CA LEU A 15 -13.53 -7.92 1.40
C LEU A 15 -14.92 -7.72 0.81
N ASP A 16 -15.87 -7.22 1.59
CA ASP A 16 -17.27 -7.04 1.19
C ASP A 16 -17.78 -5.60 1.35
N GLN A 17 -17.04 -4.73 2.04
CA GLN A 17 -17.34 -3.31 2.19
C GLN A 17 -16.29 -2.39 1.56
N PRO A 18 -16.64 -1.14 1.21
CA PRO A 18 -15.68 -0.11 0.82
C PRO A 18 -14.57 0.07 1.87
N GLN A 19 -13.32 0.15 1.41
CA GLN A 19 -12.14 0.14 2.29
C GLN A 19 -12.10 1.30 3.31
N HIS A 20 -12.73 2.45 3.00
CA HIS A 20 -12.80 3.59 3.92
C HIS A 20 -13.67 3.32 5.16
N GLN A 21 -14.63 2.39 5.09
CA GLN A 21 -15.47 2.03 6.24
C GLN A 21 -14.68 1.30 7.33
N CYS A 22 -13.50 0.77 7.01
CA CYS A 22 -12.63 0.16 8.01
C CYS A 22 -11.99 1.20 8.95
N LEU A 23 -11.90 2.49 8.58
CA LEU A 23 -11.19 3.50 9.37
C LEU A 23 -11.83 3.71 10.74
N ASP A 24 -13.15 3.89 10.78
CA ASP A 24 -13.91 4.14 12.01
C ASP A 24 -13.78 2.94 12.96
N ILE A 25 -13.84 1.71 12.41
CA ILE A 25 -13.67 0.49 13.20
C ILE A 25 -12.27 0.43 13.83
N LEU A 26 -11.24 0.87 13.10
CA LEU A 26 -9.86 0.84 13.56
C LEU A 26 -9.58 1.90 14.64
N ILE A 27 -10.12 3.11 14.50
CA ILE A 27 -9.95 4.14 15.53
C ILE A 27 -10.76 3.81 16.79
N ASP A 28 -11.99 3.29 16.65
CA ASP A 28 -12.79 2.80 17.78
C ASP A 28 -12.09 1.67 18.53
N SER A 29 -11.46 0.75 17.79
CA SER A 29 -10.67 -0.35 18.32
C SER A 29 -9.46 0.19 19.09
N TYR A 30 -8.74 1.17 18.54
CA TYR A 30 -7.65 1.85 19.23
C TYR A 30 -8.12 2.47 20.56
N ASP A 31 -9.15 3.31 20.54
CA ASP A 31 -9.66 4.00 21.73
C ASP A 31 -10.19 3.05 22.80
N LEU A 32 -10.88 1.99 22.39
CA LEU A 32 -11.32 0.95 23.31
C LEU A 32 -10.12 0.23 23.94
N GLY A 33 -9.14 -0.17 23.13
CA GLY A 33 -7.94 -0.88 23.58
C GLY A 33 -7.09 -0.07 24.53
N MET A 34 -6.92 1.23 24.28
CA MET A 34 -6.23 2.12 25.21
C MET A 34 -6.98 2.22 26.55
N ARG A 35 -8.32 2.33 26.53
CA ARG A 35 -9.14 2.41 27.76
C ARG A 35 -9.14 1.14 28.61
N VAL A 36 -9.13 -0.04 27.99
CA VAL A 36 -9.21 -1.33 28.71
C VAL A 36 -7.85 -1.99 28.93
N GLY A 37 -6.76 -1.35 28.51
CA GLY A 37 -5.40 -1.86 28.67
C GLY A 37 -4.99 -2.95 27.65
N GLU A 38 -5.77 -3.19 26.59
CA GLU A 38 -5.39 -4.05 25.45
C GLU A 38 -4.46 -3.28 24.48
N THR A 39 -3.33 -2.79 24.99
CA THR A 39 -2.45 -1.83 24.30
C THR A 39 -1.85 -2.39 23.01
N HIS A 40 -1.50 -3.68 22.97
CA HIS A 40 -0.96 -4.30 21.76
C HIS A 40 -1.93 -4.20 20.57
N TYR A 41 -3.20 -4.56 20.77
CA TYR A 41 -4.21 -4.48 19.71
C TYR A 41 -4.68 -3.05 19.45
N ALA A 42 -4.62 -2.17 20.46
CA ALA A 42 -4.83 -0.74 20.25
C ALA A 42 -3.82 -0.21 19.22
N LEU A 43 -2.52 -0.39 19.48
CA LEU A 43 -1.45 0.14 18.63
C LEU A 43 -1.40 -0.52 17.25
N LEU A 44 -1.76 -1.81 17.15
CA LEU A 44 -1.99 -2.44 15.85
C LEU A 44 -3.16 -1.79 15.09
N SER A 45 -4.25 -1.43 15.77
CA SER A 45 -5.40 -0.76 15.15
C SER A 45 -5.02 0.63 14.66
N ALA A 46 -4.25 1.41 15.43
CA ALA A 46 -3.72 2.70 15.01
C ALA A 46 -2.81 2.59 13.78
N LEU A 47 -1.89 1.61 13.76
CA LEU A 47 -1.04 1.37 12.60
C LEU A 47 -1.85 0.98 11.36
N ALA A 48 -2.84 0.11 11.53
CA ALA A 48 -3.72 -0.30 10.43
C ALA A 48 -4.58 0.87 9.93
N TYR A 49 -5.06 1.74 10.82
CA TYR A 49 -5.77 2.97 10.46
C TYR A 49 -4.88 3.85 9.58
N VAL A 50 -3.66 4.16 10.04
CA VAL A 50 -2.69 4.97 9.30
C VAL A 50 -2.40 4.36 7.93
N SER A 51 -2.09 3.07 7.89
CA SER A 51 -1.77 2.35 6.66
C SER A 51 -2.94 2.42 5.67
N ASN A 52 -4.16 2.14 6.14
CA ASN A 52 -5.36 2.18 5.31
C ASN A 52 -5.64 3.60 4.79
N TYR A 53 -5.62 4.60 5.68
CA TYR A 53 -5.82 6.01 5.34
C TYR A 53 -4.86 6.45 4.22
N THR A 54 -3.59 6.06 4.31
CA THR A 54 -2.57 6.41 3.30
C THR A 54 -2.78 5.75 1.94
N TYR A 55 -3.51 4.64 1.85
CA TYR A 55 -3.73 3.89 0.60
C TYR A 55 -5.04 4.21 -0.11
N ILE A 56 -6.02 4.80 0.57
CA ILE A 56 -7.33 5.13 -0.02
C ILE A 56 -7.39 6.56 -0.61
N GLY A 57 -6.28 7.29 -0.61
CA GLY A 57 -6.17 8.59 -1.28
C GLY A 57 -6.80 9.76 -0.52
N LEU A 58 -6.98 9.66 0.80
CA LEU A 58 -7.39 10.79 1.64
C LEU A 58 -6.26 11.83 1.78
N PRO A 59 -6.58 13.10 2.12
CA PRO A 59 -5.57 14.14 2.33
C PRO A 59 -4.56 13.76 3.43
N PHE A 60 -3.27 13.95 3.16
CA PHE A 60 -2.20 13.50 4.06
C PHE A 60 -2.02 14.35 5.35
N GLY A 61 -2.44 15.62 5.35
CA GLY A 61 -2.30 16.50 6.53
C GLY A 61 -2.89 15.92 7.82
N PRO A 62 -4.17 15.49 7.82
CA PRO A 62 -4.79 14.84 8.97
C PRO A 62 -4.04 13.60 9.46
N VAL A 63 -3.66 12.66 8.59
CA VAL A 63 -2.99 11.43 9.04
C VAL A 63 -1.58 11.71 9.59
N VAL A 64 -0.87 12.75 9.11
CA VAL A 64 0.40 13.18 9.72
C VAL A 64 0.18 13.66 11.16
N ALA A 65 -0.90 14.42 11.42
CA ALA A 65 -1.25 14.83 12.77
C ALA A 65 -1.59 13.62 13.66
N ASP A 66 -2.39 12.68 13.15
CA ASP A 66 -2.74 11.44 13.87
C ASP A 66 -1.50 10.60 14.20
N ILE A 67 -0.59 10.41 13.23
CA ILE A 67 0.66 9.68 13.42
C ILE A 67 1.49 10.28 14.56
N ARG A 68 1.62 11.62 14.62
CA ARG A 68 2.34 12.29 15.70
C ARG A 68 1.70 12.03 17.06
N GLY A 69 0.36 12.04 17.12
CA GLY A 69 -0.38 11.67 18.33
C GLY A 69 -0.20 10.21 18.75
N PHE A 70 -0.09 9.29 17.79
CA PHE A 70 0.16 7.87 18.09
C PHE A 70 1.61 7.58 18.50
N ASP A 71 2.58 8.28 17.93
CA ASP A 71 4.01 7.99 18.12
C ASP A 71 4.44 8.00 19.59
N GLU A 72 3.88 8.92 20.40
CA GLU A 72 4.12 8.95 21.85
C GLU A 72 3.68 7.66 22.53
N ASN A 73 2.51 7.13 22.17
CA ASN A 73 2.01 5.87 22.72
C ASN A 73 2.87 4.67 22.27
N PHE A 74 3.29 4.64 21.02
CA PHE A 74 4.17 3.56 20.52
C PHE A 74 5.50 3.52 21.29
N LYS A 75 6.08 4.69 21.59
CA LYS A 75 7.29 4.84 22.40
C LYS A 75 7.04 4.44 23.84
N GLN A 76 5.98 4.95 24.47
CA GLN A 76 5.63 4.68 25.86
C GLN A 76 5.45 3.18 26.14
N TYR A 77 4.81 2.45 25.22
CA TYR A 77 4.55 1.02 25.36
C TYR A 77 5.64 0.12 24.74
N GLY A 78 6.80 0.69 24.35
CA GLY A 78 7.94 -0.06 23.86
C GLY A 78 7.70 -0.82 22.56
N GLN A 79 6.73 -0.39 21.73
CA GLN A 79 6.38 -1.07 20.47
C GLN A 79 7.32 -0.66 19.32
N THR A 80 8.62 -0.85 19.51
CA THR A 80 9.67 -0.40 18.56
C THR A 80 9.45 -0.89 17.13
N LEU A 81 9.01 -2.15 16.97
CA LEU A 81 8.75 -2.73 15.65
C LEU A 81 7.53 -2.09 14.94
N LEU A 82 6.49 -1.74 15.69
CA LEU A 82 5.34 -1.05 15.12
C LEU A 82 5.67 0.43 14.84
N SER A 83 6.54 1.03 15.66
CA SER A 83 7.02 2.41 15.48
C SER A 83 7.83 2.55 14.19
N HIS A 84 8.63 1.55 13.83
CA HIS A 84 9.28 1.48 12.52
C HIS A 84 8.29 1.55 11.36
N ASN A 85 7.16 0.82 11.43
CA ASN A 85 6.14 0.85 10.38
C ASN A 85 5.43 2.21 10.35
N LEU A 86 5.14 2.78 11.52
CA LEU A 86 4.55 4.10 11.65
C LEU A 86 5.47 5.16 11.02
N GLY A 87 6.78 5.09 11.26
CA GLY A 87 7.80 5.94 10.66
C GLY A 87 7.83 5.86 9.13
N CYS A 88 7.68 4.67 8.55
CA CYS A 88 7.54 4.52 7.10
C CYS A 88 6.33 5.28 6.56
N HIS A 89 5.16 5.15 7.19
CA HIS A 89 3.95 5.86 6.76
C HIS A 89 4.05 7.38 7.01
N HIS A 90 4.73 7.80 8.07
CA HIS A 90 4.99 9.21 8.35
C HIS A 90 5.85 9.82 7.24
N GLN A 91 7.02 9.24 6.97
CA GLN A 91 7.92 9.73 5.92
C GLN A 91 7.24 9.68 4.55
N TYR A 92 6.54 8.59 4.23
CA TYR A 92 5.75 8.50 3.00
C TYR A 92 4.75 9.66 2.87
N SER A 93 4.04 10.00 3.94
CA SER A 93 3.08 11.11 3.92
C SER A 93 3.76 12.46 3.70
N LEU A 94 4.92 12.70 4.33
CA LEU A 94 5.73 13.90 4.10
C LEU A 94 6.23 13.99 2.66
N ASN A 95 6.68 12.88 2.07
CA ASN A 95 7.05 12.81 0.66
C ASN A 95 5.88 13.19 -0.26
N MET A 96 4.68 12.68 0.01
CA MET A 96 3.47 12.99 -0.77
C MET A 96 3.01 14.44 -0.62
N MET A 97 3.32 15.09 0.51
CA MET A 97 3.05 16.50 0.76
C MET A 97 4.11 17.45 0.17
N GLY A 98 5.19 16.92 -0.41
CA GLY A 98 6.30 17.73 -0.93
C GLY A 98 7.22 18.30 0.15
N GLU A 99 7.17 17.74 1.36
CA GLU A 99 8.00 18.17 2.49
C GLU A 99 9.34 17.41 2.57
N ALA A 100 9.53 16.38 1.75
CA ALA A 100 10.79 15.64 1.68
C ALA A 100 11.79 16.30 0.70
N SER A 101 13.06 16.30 1.06
CA SER A 101 14.17 16.80 0.20
C SER A 101 14.22 16.11 -1.16
N ASN A 102 13.92 14.80 -1.20
CA ASN A 102 13.71 14.05 -2.44
C ASN A 102 12.43 13.20 -2.33
N PRO A 103 11.34 13.54 -3.04
CA PRO A 103 10.07 12.85 -2.90
C PRO A 103 10.13 11.39 -3.37
N ALA A 104 11.11 10.98 -4.17
CA ALA A 104 11.26 9.60 -4.64
C ALA A 104 11.92 8.65 -3.63
N ILE A 105 12.54 9.17 -2.57
CA ILE A 105 13.30 8.39 -1.58
C ILE A 105 12.56 8.38 -0.25
N LEU A 106 12.29 7.19 0.28
CA LEU A 106 11.68 7.02 1.60
C LEU A 106 12.74 7.15 2.71
N ASP A 107 13.27 8.36 2.88
CA ASP A 107 14.27 8.72 3.88
C ASP A 107 14.15 10.22 4.19
N GLY A 108 14.28 10.60 5.46
CA GLY A 108 14.16 11.98 5.89
C GLY A 108 13.88 12.13 7.38
N ASP A 109 13.28 13.25 7.76
CA ASP A 109 13.07 13.65 9.16
C ASP A 109 12.30 12.62 9.98
N ALA A 110 11.37 11.89 9.37
CA ALA A 110 10.54 10.90 10.04
C ALA A 110 11.09 9.47 9.96
N LEU A 111 12.10 9.22 9.11
CA LEU A 111 12.66 7.89 8.91
C LEU A 111 14.11 7.92 8.42
N ASN A 112 14.99 7.21 9.15
CA ASN A 112 16.30 6.82 8.62
C ASN A 112 16.22 5.38 8.06
N SER A 113 16.22 5.26 6.73
CA SER A 113 16.07 4.00 6.00
C SER A 113 17.21 3.01 6.29
N SER A 114 18.45 3.49 6.40
CA SER A 114 19.61 2.64 6.70
C SER A 114 19.52 2.02 8.10
N GLN A 115 19.12 2.83 9.08
CA GLN A 115 18.90 2.38 10.45
C GLN A 115 17.70 1.43 10.52
N LEU A 116 16.60 1.74 9.83
CA LEU A 116 15.44 0.87 9.73
C LEU A 116 15.85 -0.49 9.19
N LEU A 117 16.45 -0.56 8.00
CA LEU A 117 16.73 -1.83 7.31
C LEU A 117 17.75 -2.70 8.06
N SER A 118 18.63 -2.11 8.87
CA SER A 118 19.55 -2.87 9.72
C SER A 118 18.90 -3.53 10.95
N LYS A 119 17.73 -3.03 11.39
CA LYS A 119 17.04 -3.47 12.62
C LYS A 119 15.61 -3.97 12.38
N ALA A 120 15.11 -3.86 11.15
CA ALA A 120 13.75 -4.16 10.78
C ALA A 120 13.48 -5.67 10.78
N ASN A 121 12.28 -6.04 11.22
CA ASN A 121 11.75 -7.38 10.97
C ASN A 121 11.18 -7.47 9.54
N LYS A 122 10.73 -8.67 9.14
CA LYS A 122 10.13 -8.91 7.82
C LYS A 122 8.99 -7.93 7.50
N MET A 123 8.15 -7.62 8.49
CA MET A 123 6.99 -6.73 8.32
C MET A 123 7.42 -5.28 8.06
N SER A 124 8.35 -4.73 8.85
CA SER A 124 8.85 -3.37 8.67
C SER A 124 9.59 -3.21 7.34
N THR A 125 10.39 -4.19 6.96
CA THR A 125 11.06 -4.22 5.65
C THR A 125 10.04 -4.26 4.50
N GLN A 126 8.95 -5.01 4.67
CA GLN A 126 7.89 -5.04 3.67
C GLN A 126 7.20 -3.68 3.52
N VAL A 127 6.78 -3.05 4.63
CA VAL A 127 6.15 -1.72 4.61
C VAL A 127 7.07 -0.67 3.98
N TYR A 128 8.37 -0.72 4.28
CA TYR A 128 9.37 0.13 3.65
C TYR A 128 9.37 -0.03 2.12
N TYR A 129 9.43 -1.26 1.61
CA TYR A 129 9.43 -1.51 0.17
C TYR A 129 8.09 -1.20 -0.49
N ASP A 130 6.97 -1.40 0.19
CA ASP A 130 5.63 -1.05 -0.29
C ASP A 130 5.52 0.47 -0.50
N CYS A 131 5.93 1.27 0.49
CA CYS A 131 5.96 2.73 0.39
C CYS A 131 6.98 3.21 -0.67
N SER A 132 8.18 2.60 -0.69
CA SER A 132 9.23 2.94 -1.67
C SER A 132 8.79 2.64 -3.11
N LEU A 133 8.03 1.56 -3.33
CA LEU A 133 7.45 1.23 -4.63
C LEU A 133 6.49 2.33 -5.11
N ILE A 134 5.64 2.85 -4.23
CA ILE A 134 4.71 3.93 -4.56
C ILE A 134 5.48 5.18 -4.98
N LEU A 135 6.45 5.60 -4.16
CA LEU A 135 7.26 6.80 -4.44
C LEU A 135 8.07 6.63 -5.74
N ALA A 136 8.64 5.45 -5.99
CA ALA A 136 9.34 5.17 -7.24
C ALA A 136 8.39 5.17 -8.46
N ILE A 137 7.13 4.77 -8.29
CA ILE A 137 6.13 4.85 -9.36
C ILE A 137 5.77 6.30 -9.67
N LEU A 138 5.60 7.14 -8.66
CA LEU A 138 5.12 8.51 -8.82
C LEU A 138 6.24 9.49 -9.18
N PHE A 139 7.38 9.39 -8.50
CA PHE A 139 8.47 10.39 -8.56
C PHE A 139 9.80 9.81 -9.05
N GLY A 140 9.94 8.48 -9.04
CA GLY A 140 11.16 7.80 -9.47
C GLY A 140 11.18 7.37 -10.93
N SER A 141 12.27 6.69 -11.30
CA SER A 141 12.48 6.12 -12.62
C SER A 141 11.75 4.77 -12.81
N PRO A 142 11.44 4.38 -14.06
CA PRO A 142 10.89 3.05 -14.34
C PRO A 142 11.76 1.89 -13.82
N SER A 143 13.08 2.07 -13.82
CA SER A 143 14.04 1.07 -13.33
C SER A 143 13.94 0.87 -11.81
N GLU A 144 13.88 1.95 -11.04
CA GLU A 144 13.70 1.90 -9.59
C GLU A 144 12.36 1.27 -9.21
N GLY A 145 11.27 1.67 -9.89
CA GLY A 145 9.96 1.06 -9.68
C GLY A 145 9.97 -0.45 -9.93
N ALA A 146 10.63 -0.91 -10.99
CA ALA A 146 10.77 -2.34 -11.27
C ALA A 146 11.64 -3.08 -10.24
N GLN A 147 12.68 -2.42 -9.71
CA GLN A 147 13.51 -2.97 -8.64
C GLN A 147 12.70 -3.18 -7.36
N PHE A 148 11.99 -2.15 -6.88
CA PHE A 148 11.13 -2.29 -5.71
C PHE A 148 10.00 -3.29 -5.93
N ALA A 149 9.39 -3.33 -7.11
CA ALA A 149 8.37 -4.34 -7.42
C ALA A 149 8.91 -5.77 -7.29
N ASN A 150 10.18 -6.01 -7.65
CA ASN A 150 10.81 -7.31 -7.46
C ASN A 150 11.05 -7.62 -5.97
N LEU A 151 11.51 -6.64 -5.18
CA LEU A 151 11.74 -6.76 -3.74
C LEU A 151 10.43 -7.07 -3.00
N VAL A 152 9.39 -6.29 -3.26
CA VAL A 152 8.02 -6.51 -2.76
C VAL A 152 7.55 -7.93 -3.08
N CYS A 153 7.70 -8.36 -4.34
CA CYS A 153 7.31 -9.72 -4.73
C CYS A 153 8.14 -10.84 -4.09
N SER A 154 9.40 -10.59 -3.71
CA SER A 154 10.21 -11.58 -2.97
C SER A 154 9.85 -11.66 -1.49
N MET A 155 9.16 -10.66 -0.96
CA MET A 155 8.78 -10.59 0.46
C MET A 155 7.37 -11.11 0.71
N HIS A 156 6.46 -10.91 -0.24
CA HIS A 156 5.11 -11.49 -0.21
C HIS A 156 5.15 -12.97 -0.65
N ASP A 157 5.64 -13.84 0.22
CA ASP A 157 5.66 -15.28 -0.04
C ASP A 157 4.27 -15.93 -0.07
N VAL A 158 3.23 -15.24 0.42
CA VAL A 158 1.87 -15.78 0.43
C VAL A 158 0.91 -14.64 0.13
N ASP A 159 -0.04 -14.90 -0.76
CA ASP A 159 -1.16 -14.03 -1.10
C ASP A 159 -1.98 -13.73 0.17
N GLY A 160 -1.54 -12.73 0.95
CA GLY A 160 -2.21 -12.31 2.18
C GLY A 160 -3.58 -11.70 1.89
N THR A 161 -4.49 -11.85 2.83
CA THR A 161 -5.87 -11.32 2.74
C THR A 161 -6.00 -9.91 3.31
N GLY A 162 -4.91 -9.23 3.71
CA GLY A 162 -4.98 -7.88 4.25
C GLY A 162 -5.39 -6.85 3.20
N PHE A 163 -6.05 -5.76 3.64
CA PHE A 163 -6.54 -4.69 2.75
C PHE A 163 -5.48 -4.09 1.81
N TYR A 164 -4.21 -4.11 2.22
CA TYR A 164 -3.10 -3.57 1.42
C TYR A 164 -2.75 -4.47 0.22
N ALA A 165 -3.05 -5.77 0.28
CA ALA A 165 -2.53 -6.74 -0.69
C ALA A 165 -3.00 -6.46 -2.12
N PRO A 166 -4.30 -6.20 -2.41
CA PRO A 166 -4.73 -5.79 -3.74
C PRO A 166 -4.09 -4.49 -4.22
N PHE A 167 -3.87 -3.52 -3.33
CA PHE A 167 -3.27 -2.24 -3.69
C PHE A 167 -1.80 -2.39 -4.10
N VAL A 168 -0.98 -3.04 -3.27
CA VAL A 168 0.43 -3.31 -3.58
C VAL A 168 0.56 -4.17 -4.84
N ARG A 169 -0.35 -5.15 -5.04
CA ARG A 169 -0.35 -5.98 -6.24
C ARG A 169 -0.62 -5.18 -7.51
N MET A 170 -1.50 -4.19 -7.44
CA MET A 170 -1.74 -3.27 -8.54
C MET A 170 -0.46 -2.49 -8.88
N LEU A 171 0.21 -1.93 -7.88
CA LEU A 171 1.42 -1.13 -8.06
C LEU A 171 2.57 -1.93 -8.67
N VAL A 172 2.78 -3.17 -8.24
CA VAL A 172 3.74 -4.10 -8.88
C VAL A 172 3.45 -4.26 -10.37
N GLY A 173 2.17 -4.39 -10.73
CA GLY A 173 1.76 -4.47 -12.13
C GLY A 173 2.09 -3.21 -12.92
N ILE A 174 1.76 -2.04 -12.36
CA ILE A 174 2.07 -0.73 -12.96
C ILE A 174 3.58 -0.57 -13.17
N ALA A 175 4.41 -0.90 -12.17
CA ALA A 175 5.86 -0.81 -12.27
C ALA A 175 6.42 -1.65 -13.44
N TYR A 176 5.95 -2.88 -13.61
CA TYR A 176 6.34 -3.70 -14.76
C TYR A 176 5.88 -3.11 -16.09
N LEU A 177 4.67 -2.55 -16.16
CA LEU A 177 4.16 -1.94 -17.39
C LEU A 177 4.91 -0.65 -17.76
N ARG A 178 5.26 0.19 -16.77
CA ARG A 178 6.15 1.35 -16.99
C ARG A 178 7.51 0.91 -17.53
N MET A 179 8.10 -0.15 -16.96
CA MET A 179 9.38 -0.68 -17.44
C MET A 179 9.29 -1.30 -18.85
N ALA A 180 8.16 -1.92 -19.16
CA ALA A 180 7.87 -2.43 -20.51
C ALA A 180 7.87 -1.31 -21.55
N ARG A 181 7.22 -0.16 -21.24
CA ARG A 181 7.22 1.02 -22.11
C ARG A 181 8.62 1.61 -22.24
N HIS A 182 9.32 1.78 -21.12
CA HIS A 182 10.63 2.41 -21.08
C HIS A 182 11.69 1.66 -21.90
N THR A 183 11.70 0.32 -21.82
CA THR A 183 12.73 -0.51 -22.46
C THR A 183 12.32 -1.09 -23.81
N GLY A 184 11.05 -1.02 -24.19
CA GLY A 184 10.49 -1.77 -25.34
C GLY A 184 10.49 -3.30 -25.17
N HIS A 185 10.93 -3.84 -24.02
CA HIS A 185 10.99 -5.28 -23.75
C HIS A 185 9.63 -5.82 -23.27
N HIS A 186 8.58 -5.57 -24.06
CA HIS A 186 7.19 -5.85 -23.68
C HIS A 186 6.97 -7.29 -23.21
N ARG A 187 7.56 -8.28 -23.92
CA ARG A 187 7.31 -9.70 -23.66
C ARG A 187 7.68 -10.14 -22.24
N ARG A 188 8.83 -9.70 -21.71
CA ARG A 188 9.30 -10.11 -20.37
C ARG A 188 8.43 -9.49 -19.27
N TYR A 189 8.29 -8.16 -19.29
CA TYR A 189 7.61 -7.43 -18.23
C TYR A 189 6.09 -7.65 -18.24
N VAL A 190 5.45 -7.70 -19.41
CA VAL A 190 4.02 -8.02 -19.52
C VAL A 190 3.75 -9.46 -19.05
N ARG A 191 4.62 -10.42 -19.35
CA ARG A 191 4.49 -11.79 -18.85
C ARG A 191 4.59 -11.84 -17.32
N ASN A 192 5.57 -11.16 -16.73
CA ASN A 192 5.72 -11.09 -15.28
C ASN A 192 4.51 -10.43 -14.61
N MET A 193 4.04 -9.30 -15.15
CA MET A 193 2.82 -8.63 -14.71
C MET A 193 1.62 -9.57 -14.75
N LYS A 194 1.36 -10.24 -15.88
CA LYS A 194 0.22 -11.16 -16.01
C LYS A 194 0.30 -12.32 -15.01
N ARG A 195 1.49 -12.90 -14.85
CA ARG A 195 1.72 -14.02 -13.91
C ARG A 195 1.54 -13.58 -12.46
N ARG A 196 2.05 -12.41 -12.07
CA ARG A 196 2.09 -11.97 -10.67
C ARG A 196 0.82 -11.25 -10.24
N CYS A 197 0.17 -10.50 -11.13
CA CYS A 197 -0.91 -9.58 -10.79
C CYS A 197 -2.27 -10.05 -11.34
N PHE A 198 -2.39 -10.33 -12.63
CA PHE A 198 -3.70 -10.70 -13.22
C PHE A 198 -4.26 -12.01 -12.65
N ARG A 199 -3.41 -12.99 -12.34
CA ARG A 199 -3.88 -14.23 -11.68
C ARG A 199 -4.47 -13.95 -10.30
N PHE A 200 -3.83 -13.09 -9.51
CA PHE A 200 -4.31 -12.66 -8.20
C PHE A 200 -5.69 -11.98 -8.33
N PHE A 201 -5.80 -10.96 -9.18
CA PHE A 201 -7.05 -10.22 -9.33
C PHE A 201 -8.19 -11.09 -9.88
N LYS A 202 -7.92 -11.96 -10.85
CA LYS A 202 -8.95 -12.90 -11.36
C LYS A 202 -9.44 -13.87 -10.30
N PHE A 203 -8.55 -14.35 -9.44
CA PHE A 203 -8.94 -15.19 -8.31
C PHE A 203 -9.86 -14.42 -7.35
N TRP A 204 -9.46 -13.23 -6.92
CA TRP A 204 -10.24 -12.42 -5.98
C TRP A 204 -11.58 -11.94 -6.55
N MET A 205 -11.63 -11.58 -7.83
CA MET A 205 -12.90 -11.23 -8.49
C MET A 205 -13.87 -12.41 -8.57
N LYS A 206 -13.37 -13.64 -8.74
CA LYS A 206 -14.23 -14.85 -8.69
C LYS A 206 -14.93 -15.01 -7.32
N HIS A 207 -14.31 -14.49 -6.27
CA HIS A 207 -14.84 -14.48 -4.92
C HIS A 207 -15.60 -13.19 -4.57
N ASN A 208 -15.93 -12.35 -5.56
CA ASN A 208 -16.67 -11.10 -5.40
C ASN A 208 -16.06 -10.14 -4.37
N VAL A 209 -14.72 -10.11 -4.25
CA VAL A 209 -14.09 -9.17 -3.33
C VAL A 209 -14.33 -7.73 -3.80
N PHE A 210 -14.83 -6.87 -2.92
CA PHE A 210 -15.28 -5.52 -3.24
C PHE A 210 -14.15 -4.65 -3.80
N ASN A 211 -13.03 -4.58 -3.09
CA ASN A 211 -11.97 -3.61 -3.37
C ASN A 211 -10.93 -4.07 -4.41
N VAL A 212 -11.29 -4.96 -5.36
CA VAL A 212 -10.35 -5.47 -6.38
C VAL A 212 -10.71 -5.14 -7.83
N GLN A 213 -11.99 -4.93 -8.15
CA GLN A 213 -12.43 -4.77 -9.53
C GLN A 213 -11.86 -3.50 -10.17
N HIS A 214 -11.94 -2.36 -9.48
CA HIS A 214 -11.36 -1.09 -9.96
C HIS A 214 -9.85 -1.21 -10.20
N LYS A 215 -9.12 -1.90 -9.32
CA LYS A 215 -7.67 -2.12 -9.44
C LYS A 215 -7.32 -3.00 -10.65
N TYR A 216 -8.15 -4.02 -10.92
CA TYR A 216 -8.01 -4.86 -12.11
C TYR A 216 -8.23 -4.05 -13.40
N LEU A 217 -9.30 -3.25 -13.44
CA LEU A 217 -9.63 -2.38 -14.58
C LEU A 217 -8.51 -1.37 -14.86
N LEU A 218 -7.95 -0.76 -13.80
CA LEU A 218 -6.82 0.16 -13.93
C LEU A 218 -5.60 -0.53 -14.55
N LEU A 219 -5.25 -1.74 -14.10
CA LEU A 219 -4.16 -2.49 -14.74
C LEU A 219 -4.45 -2.89 -16.19
N GLN A 220 -5.72 -3.17 -16.54
CA GLN A 220 -6.09 -3.43 -17.93
C GLN A 220 -5.90 -2.18 -18.79
N ALA A 221 -6.31 -1.01 -18.28
CA ALA A 221 -6.09 0.27 -18.93
C ALA A 221 -4.59 0.51 -19.17
N GLU A 222 -3.77 0.36 -18.13
CA GLU A 222 -2.32 0.52 -18.21
C GLU A 222 -1.67 -0.48 -19.18
N LEU A 223 -2.20 -1.70 -19.29
CA LEU A 223 -1.70 -2.69 -20.25
C LEU A 223 -1.95 -2.27 -21.70
N LEU A 224 -3.12 -1.67 -21.99
CA LEU A 224 -3.45 -1.18 -23.34
C LEU A 224 -2.53 -0.06 -23.80
N THR A 225 -1.98 0.72 -22.88
CA THR A 225 -1.04 1.81 -23.20
C THR A 225 0.42 1.34 -23.38
N VAL A 226 0.70 0.04 -23.21
CA VAL A 226 2.05 -0.53 -23.43
C VAL A 226 2.32 -0.90 -24.89
N ASP A 227 1.28 -1.16 -25.68
CA ASP A 227 1.44 -1.53 -27.10
C ASP A 227 1.92 -0.33 -27.93
N ARG A 228 2.59 -0.59 -29.07
CA ARG A 228 2.95 0.45 -30.04
C ARG A 228 1.71 1.03 -30.74
N HIS A 229 0.65 0.23 -30.87
CA HIS A 229 -0.64 0.66 -31.44
C HIS A 229 -1.64 0.85 -30.31
N VAL A 230 -1.45 1.92 -29.54
CA VAL A 230 -2.27 2.20 -28.35
C VAL A 230 -3.72 2.42 -28.75
N ASP A 231 -4.61 1.56 -28.25
CA ASP A 231 -6.06 1.76 -28.30
C ASP A 231 -6.48 2.74 -27.20
N VAL A 232 -6.33 4.03 -27.49
CA VAL A 232 -6.55 5.13 -26.53
C VAL A 232 -8.00 5.15 -26.03
N ASP A 233 -8.97 4.90 -26.91
CA ASP A 233 -10.39 4.94 -26.56
C ASP A 233 -10.74 3.82 -25.60
N ARG A 234 -10.26 2.60 -25.87
CA ARG A 234 -10.47 1.47 -24.96
C ARG A 234 -9.74 1.67 -23.63
N ALA A 235 -8.52 2.23 -23.65
CA ALA A 235 -7.80 2.54 -22.42
C ALA A 235 -8.56 3.57 -21.57
N ARG A 236 -9.07 4.65 -22.18
CA ARG A 236 -9.92 5.65 -21.50
C ARG A 236 -11.17 5.03 -20.92
N GLN A 237 -11.87 4.18 -21.67
CA GLN A 237 -13.06 3.49 -21.16
C GLN A 237 -12.74 2.62 -19.93
N MET A 238 -11.60 1.94 -19.92
CA MET A 238 -11.18 1.15 -18.74
C MET A 238 -10.85 2.03 -17.54
N TYR A 239 -10.17 3.17 -17.73
CA TYR A 239 -9.94 4.15 -16.66
C TYR A 239 -11.25 4.71 -16.10
N SER A 240 -12.19 5.13 -16.96
CA SER A 240 -13.48 5.64 -16.53
C SER A 240 -14.25 4.60 -15.70
N LYS A 241 -14.24 3.32 -16.12
CA LYS A 241 -14.85 2.24 -15.34
C LYS A 241 -14.14 2.00 -14.01
N ALA A 242 -12.81 2.15 -13.96
CA ALA A 242 -12.07 1.98 -12.72
C ALA A 242 -12.39 3.05 -11.67
N ILE A 243 -12.80 4.26 -12.08
CA ILE A 243 -13.11 5.37 -11.16
C ILE A 243 -14.54 5.28 -10.60
N VAL A 244 -15.48 4.72 -11.37
CA VAL A 244 -16.91 4.69 -11.02
C VAL A 244 -17.29 3.48 -10.16
N VAL A 245 -16.45 2.45 -10.11
CA VAL A 245 -16.64 1.21 -9.32
C VAL A 245 -16.21 1.40 -7.87
#